data_AF-A0A533XTD8-F1
#
_entry.id   AF-A0A533XTD8-F1
#
_cell.length_a   1.000
_cell.length_b   1.000
_cell.length_c   1.000
_cell.angle_alpha   90.00
_cell.angle_beta   90.00
_cell.angle_gamma   90.00
#
_symmetry.space_group_name_H-M   'P 1'
#
loop_
_entity.id
_entity.type
_entity.pdbx_description
1 polymer ?
#
loop_
_entity_poly.entity_id
_entity_poly.type
_entity_poly.pdbx_seq_one_letter_code
_entity_poly.pdbx_strand_id
1 'polypeptide(L)'
;MTSLPSFSRSLGWELLEAHSGKKFVVDPLTENVFFALPLPAGLYHVTKLRYEDRYGLWEGTLAASFSVKPGSLTYVGTWQITFAGLGPGVPITGRTLNDLKEDRAEFEERYAINARPVTVALLESAPEGQFSLLRPRSEH
;
A
#
# COMPACT_ATOMS: atom_id res chain seq x y z
N MET A 1 -18.40 -23.57 -20.58
CA MET A 1 -17.65 -22.32 -20.30
C MET A 1 -17.05 -22.47 -18.91
N THR A 2 -15.81 -22.92 -18.81
CA THR A 2 -15.06 -23.02 -17.55
C THR A 2 -14.66 -21.60 -17.15
N SER A 3 -15.18 -21.09 -16.04
CA SER A 3 -14.67 -19.83 -15.48
C SER A 3 -13.22 -20.07 -15.10
N LEU A 4 -12.32 -19.23 -15.60
CA LEU A 4 -10.94 -19.20 -15.11
C LEU A 4 -10.99 -19.04 -13.59
N PRO A 5 -10.16 -19.76 -12.81
CA PRO A 5 -10.08 -19.56 -11.38
C PRO A 5 -9.78 -18.08 -11.09
N SER A 6 -10.58 -17.47 -10.22
CA SER A 6 -10.33 -16.11 -9.75
C SER A 6 -9.11 -16.15 -8.83
N PHE A 7 -7.95 -15.78 -9.37
CA PHE A 7 -6.75 -15.62 -8.55
C PHE A 7 -6.91 -14.35 -7.71
N SER A 8 -6.81 -14.50 -6.39
CA SER A 8 -6.74 -13.37 -5.47
C SER A 8 -5.45 -12.62 -5.73
N ARG A 9 -5.57 -11.34 -6.06
CA ARG A 9 -4.42 -10.45 -6.16
C ARG A 9 -3.98 -10.04 -4.77
N SER A 10 -2.68 -10.11 -4.50
CA SER A 10 -2.09 -9.61 -3.26
C SER A 10 -1.20 -8.41 -3.52
N LEU A 11 -1.20 -7.49 -2.56
CA LEU A 11 -0.39 -6.29 -2.52
C LEU A 11 0.51 -6.32 -1.29
N GLY A 12 1.74 -5.87 -1.47
CA GLY A 12 2.70 -5.70 -0.40
C GLY A 12 3.45 -4.39 -0.51
N TRP A 13 4.01 -3.93 0.60
CA TRP A 13 4.60 -2.61 0.76
C TRP A 13 5.89 -2.70 1.54
N GLU A 14 6.92 -1.97 1.12
CA GLU A 14 8.14 -1.75 1.89
C GLU A 14 8.21 -0.29 2.33
N LEU A 15 8.19 -0.09 3.65
CA LEU A 15 8.37 1.20 4.29
C LEU A 15 9.79 1.30 4.83
N LEU A 16 10.43 2.43 4.58
CA LEU A 16 11.75 2.77 5.12
C LEU A 16 11.61 3.96 6.07
N GLU A 17 11.98 3.78 7.33
CA GLU A 17 12.05 4.88 8.29
C GLU A 17 13.27 5.75 7.98
N ALA A 18 13.06 7.06 7.87
CA ALA A 18 14.03 7.98 7.27
C ALA A 18 15.30 8.20 8.10
N HIS A 19 15.26 8.01 9.42
CA HIS A 19 16.37 8.35 10.32
C HIS A 19 17.24 7.13 10.67
N SER A 20 16.59 6.06 11.09
CA SER A 20 17.18 4.76 11.44
C SER A 20 17.45 3.86 10.23
N GLY A 21 16.81 4.12 9.08
CA GLY A 21 16.87 3.22 7.92
C GLY A 21 16.18 1.88 8.15
N LYS A 22 15.38 1.75 9.22
CA LYS A 22 14.68 0.51 9.53
C LYS A 22 13.60 0.23 8.50
N LYS A 23 13.58 -1.00 7.99
CA LYS A 23 12.61 -1.49 7.02
C LYS A 23 11.43 -2.17 7.68
N PHE A 24 10.23 -1.89 7.19
CA PHE A 24 8.99 -2.54 7.59
C PHE A 24 8.28 -3.04 6.33
N VAL A 25 7.91 -4.32 6.31
CA VAL A 25 7.24 -4.94 5.17
C VAL A 25 5.81 -5.29 5.55
N VAL A 26 4.87 -4.94 4.68
CA VAL A 26 3.45 -5.30 4.78
C VAL A 26 3.15 -6.24 3.63
N ASP A 27 2.88 -7.50 3.88
CA ASP A 27 2.68 -8.50 2.81
C ASP A 27 2.08 -9.79 3.41
N PRO A 28 1.14 -10.49 2.75
CA PRO A 28 0.29 -10.06 1.63
C PRO A 28 -1.04 -9.45 2.09
N LEU A 29 -1.47 -8.37 1.43
CA LEU A 29 -2.80 -7.77 1.57
C LEU A 29 -3.65 -8.14 0.37
N THR A 30 -4.86 -8.67 0.56
CA THR A 30 -5.80 -8.81 -0.55
C THR A 30 -6.33 -7.45 -1.02
N GLU A 31 -6.79 -7.34 -2.26
CA GLU A 31 -7.40 -6.11 -2.79
C GLU A 31 -8.53 -5.59 -1.88
N ASN A 32 -8.66 -4.26 -1.78
CA ASN A 32 -9.71 -3.55 -1.03
C ASN A 32 -9.74 -3.83 0.48
N VAL A 33 -8.58 -3.98 1.12
CA VAL A 33 -8.47 -4.24 2.56
C VAL A 33 -7.89 -3.06 3.33
N PHE A 34 -8.49 -2.77 4.49
CA PHE A 34 -7.92 -1.90 5.51
C PHE A 34 -6.82 -2.61 6.29
N PHE A 35 -5.70 -1.93 6.51
CA PHE A 35 -4.61 -2.43 7.34
C PHE A 35 -4.04 -1.31 8.22
N ALA A 36 -3.48 -1.71 9.36
CA ALA A 36 -2.79 -0.82 10.28
C ALA A 36 -1.48 -1.47 10.73
N LEU A 37 -0.45 -0.65 10.94
CA LEU A 37 0.88 -1.11 11.34
C LEU A 37 1.33 -0.40 12.62
N PRO A 38 1.91 -1.13 13.58
CA PRO A 38 2.55 -0.51 14.73
C PRO A 38 3.90 0.09 14.32
N LEU A 39 3.89 1.38 13.96
CA LEU A 39 5.08 2.14 13.60
C LEU A 39 5.50 3.07 14.75
N PRO A 40 6.80 3.17 15.07
CA PRO A 40 7.33 4.26 15.89
C PRO A 40 7.02 5.63 15.28
N ALA A 41 7.04 6.68 16.11
CA ALA A 41 6.98 8.04 15.59
C ALA A 41 8.20 8.33 14.69
N GLY A 42 7.97 8.95 13.54
CA GLY A 42 9.01 9.18 12.54
C GLY A 42 8.46 9.54 11.17
N LEU A 43 9.38 9.80 10.23
CA LEU A 43 9.09 9.98 8.82
C LEU A 43 9.34 8.66 8.08
N TYR A 44 8.42 8.24 7.24
CA TYR A 44 8.48 6.99 6.50
C TYR A 44 8.37 7.26 5.00
N HIS A 45 9.19 6.53 4.24
CA HIS A 45 9.12 6.47 2.80
C HIS A 45 8.54 5.14 2.35
N VAL A 46 7.53 5.18 1.50
CA VAL A 46 7.11 4.03 0.71
C VAL A 46 8.14 3.85 -0.39
N THR A 47 8.90 2.76 -0.31
CA THR A 47 10.05 2.51 -1.19
C THR A 47 9.76 1.45 -2.24
N LYS A 48 8.90 0.48 -1.92
CA LYS A 48 8.52 -0.58 -2.86
C LYS A 48 7.07 -0.97 -2.70
N LEU A 49 6.46 -1.31 -3.83
CA LEU A 49 5.20 -2.02 -3.94
C LEU A 49 5.47 -3.41 -4.50
N ARG A 50 4.84 -4.41 -3.92
CA ARG A 50 4.79 -5.78 -4.42
C ARG A 50 3.38 -6.08 -4.85
N TYR A 51 3.23 -6.77 -5.96
CA TYR A 51 1.94 -7.20 -6.47
C TYR A 51 2.09 -8.64 -6.96
N GLU A 52 1.26 -9.56 -6.48
CA GLU A 52 1.25 -10.94 -6.96
C GLU A 52 -0.06 -11.22 -7.69
N ASP A 53 0.05 -11.82 -8.88
CA ASP A 53 -1.08 -12.31 -9.64
C ASP A 53 -0.81 -13.69 -10.26
N ARG A 54 -1.69 -14.10 -11.19
CA ARG A 54 -1.57 -15.37 -11.91
C ARG A 54 -0.29 -15.48 -12.74
N TYR A 55 0.31 -14.37 -13.16
CA TYR A 55 1.47 -14.35 -14.04
C TYR A 55 2.80 -14.26 -13.26
N GLY A 56 2.78 -13.79 -12.02
CA GLY A 56 3.97 -13.76 -11.18
C GLY A 56 3.92 -12.75 -10.06
N LEU A 57 5.09 -12.58 -9.44
CA LEU A 57 5.38 -11.53 -8.47
C LEU A 57 6.03 -10.35 -9.19
N TRP A 58 5.40 -9.20 -9.03
CA TRP A 58 5.77 -7.92 -9.60
C TRP A 58 6.30 -7.01 -8.49
N GLU A 59 7.36 -6.27 -8.75
CA GLU A 59 7.88 -5.25 -7.83
C GLU A 59 7.97 -3.90 -8.54
N GLY A 60 7.52 -2.85 -7.89
CA GLY A 60 7.53 -1.50 -8.41
C GLY A 60 7.92 -0.47 -7.36
N THR A 61 8.30 0.71 -7.83
CA THR A 61 8.58 1.84 -6.94
C THR A 61 7.46 2.85 -7.09
N LEU A 62 6.86 3.23 -5.98
CA LEU A 62 5.97 4.38 -5.91
C LEU A 62 6.39 5.24 -4.73
N ALA A 63 7.15 6.29 -5.03
CA ALA A 63 7.77 7.14 -4.03
C ALA A 63 6.70 8.00 -3.35
N ALA A 64 6.37 7.66 -2.12
CA ALA A 64 5.50 8.47 -1.28
C ALA A 64 6.06 8.55 0.13
N SER A 65 5.65 9.57 0.87
CA SER A 65 6.09 9.77 2.25
C SER A 65 4.93 10.13 3.17
N PHE A 66 5.06 9.77 4.45
CA PHE A 66 4.13 10.16 5.50
C PHE A 66 4.84 10.22 6.85
N SER A 67 4.29 10.99 7.79
CA SER A 67 4.81 11.10 9.15
C SER A 67 3.87 10.46 10.17
N VAL A 68 4.43 9.71 11.12
CA VAL A 68 3.72 9.11 12.24
C VAL A 68 4.02 9.92 13.49
N LYS A 69 2.96 10.38 14.17
CA LYS A 69 3.07 11.13 15.43
C LYS A 69 3.00 10.19 16.64
N PRO A 70 3.73 10.51 17.72
CA PRO A 70 3.69 9.70 18.93
C PRO A 70 2.30 9.76 19.58
N GLY A 71 1.81 8.62 20.08
CA GLY A 71 0.56 8.54 20.86
C GLY A 71 -0.74 8.69 20.06
N SER A 72 -0.66 8.88 18.74
CA SER A 72 -1.82 8.99 17.85
C SER A 72 -1.90 7.84 16.86
N LEU A 73 -3.10 7.57 16.36
CA LEU A 73 -3.28 6.79 15.14
C LEU A 73 -3.07 7.72 13.94
N THR A 74 -2.33 7.29 12.94
CA THR A 74 -2.11 8.07 11.72
C THR A 74 -2.87 7.42 10.57
N TYR A 75 -3.91 8.11 10.09
CA TYR A 75 -4.62 7.76 8.88
C TYR A 75 -3.90 8.36 7.68
N VAL A 76 -3.50 7.53 6.73
CA VAL A 76 -2.71 7.91 5.54
C VAL A 76 -3.54 7.99 4.25
N GLY A 77 -4.86 7.79 4.35
CA GLY A 77 -5.76 7.78 3.21
C GLY A 77 -5.87 6.42 2.52
N THR A 78 -6.75 6.36 1.53
CA THR A 78 -6.92 5.19 0.66
C THR A 78 -6.02 5.32 -0.55
N TRP A 79 -5.26 4.28 -0.84
CA TRP A 79 -4.42 4.24 -2.04
C TRP A 79 -5.10 3.50 -3.17
N GLN A 80 -5.34 4.21 -4.26
CA GLN A 80 -5.77 3.60 -5.50
C GLN A 80 -4.58 3.45 -6.43
N ILE A 81 -4.19 2.21 -6.67
CA ILE A 81 -3.15 1.84 -7.63
C ILE A 81 -3.85 1.42 -8.92
N THR A 82 -3.51 2.09 -10.01
CA THR A 82 -4.02 1.78 -11.35
C THR A 82 -2.91 1.17 -12.18
N PHE A 83 -3.20 0.05 -12.82
CA PHE A 83 -2.30 -0.63 -13.75
C PHE A 83 -2.76 -0.29 -15.17
N ALA A 84 -1.87 0.25 -16.01
CA ALA A 84 -2.20 0.56 -17.41
C ALA A 84 -2.37 -0.70 -18.30
N GLY A 85 -2.10 -1.89 -17.76
CA GLY A 85 -2.14 -3.18 -18.42
C GLY A 85 -1.63 -4.30 -17.51
N LEU A 86 -1.37 -5.47 -18.08
CA LEU A 86 -0.74 -6.60 -17.39
C LEU A 86 0.55 -6.96 -18.15
N GLY A 87 1.71 -6.92 -17.49
CA GLY A 87 3.00 -7.23 -18.14
C GLY A 87 4.21 -6.46 -17.58
N PRO A 88 5.44 -6.90 -17.93
CA PRO A 88 6.67 -6.21 -17.52
C PRO A 88 6.80 -4.85 -18.23
N GLY A 89 7.19 -3.82 -17.48
CA GLY A 89 7.33 -2.46 -18.00
C GLY A 89 6.01 -1.70 -18.12
N VAL A 90 4.89 -2.26 -17.63
CA VAL A 90 3.61 -1.56 -17.60
C VAL A 90 3.68 -0.41 -16.60
N PRO A 91 3.33 0.82 -17.00
CA PRO A 91 3.29 1.95 -16.09
C PRO A 91 2.18 1.76 -15.06
N ILE A 92 2.47 2.16 -13.83
CA ILE A 92 1.48 2.30 -12.77
C ILE A 92 1.35 3.75 -12.37
N THR A 93 0.14 4.10 -11.96
CA THR A 93 -0.13 5.35 -11.28
C THR A 93 -0.76 5.03 -9.94
N GLY A 94 -0.30 5.68 -8.89
CA GLY A 94 -0.97 5.63 -7.60
C GLY A 94 -1.51 7.01 -7.26
N ARG A 95 -2.74 7.03 -6.76
CA ARG A 95 -3.33 8.26 -6.24
C ARG A 95 -3.85 8.02 -4.83
N THR A 96 -3.55 8.96 -3.95
CA THR A 96 -4.16 8.99 -2.63
C THR A 96 -5.57 9.58 -2.78
N LEU A 97 -6.58 8.79 -2.45
CA LEU A 97 -7.97 9.23 -2.35
C LEU A 97 -8.17 9.84 -0.97
N ASN A 98 -7.87 11.13 -0.83
CA ASN A 98 -7.98 11.85 0.44
C ASN A 98 -9.42 12.31 0.76
N ASP A 99 -10.33 12.25 -0.20
CA ASP A 99 -11.68 12.84 -0.10
C ASP A 99 -12.76 11.87 0.41
N LEU A 100 -12.41 10.61 0.72
CA LEU A 100 -13.37 9.62 1.19
C LEU A 100 -13.55 9.75 2.71
N LYS A 101 -14.44 10.65 3.12
CA LYS A 101 -14.88 10.79 4.53
C LYS A 101 -15.37 9.46 5.12
N GLU A 102 -15.92 8.59 4.29
CA GLU A 102 -16.44 7.27 4.67
C GLU A 102 -15.31 6.31 5.08
N ASP A 103 -14.24 6.20 4.30
CA ASP A 103 -13.08 5.34 4.61
C ASP A 103 -12.41 5.74 5.93
N ARG A 104 -12.36 7.05 6.21
CA ARG A 104 -11.83 7.55 7.48
C ARG A 104 -12.73 7.17 8.66
N ALA A 105 -14.05 7.27 8.50
CA ALA A 105 -14.99 6.91 9.55
C ALA A 105 -14.94 5.40 9.85
N GLU A 106 -14.84 4.56 8.81
CA GLU A 106 -14.65 3.11 8.97
C GLU A 106 -13.31 2.79 9.65
N PHE A 107 -12.22 3.49 9.28
CA PHE A 107 -10.93 3.35 9.98
C PHE A 107 -11.03 3.72 11.46
N GLU A 108 -11.68 4.83 11.78
CA GLU A 108 -11.90 5.27 13.16
C GLU A 108 -12.71 4.22 13.94
N GLU A 109 -13.81 3.71 13.39
CA GLU A 109 -14.61 2.66 14.03
C GLU A 109 -13.80 1.37 14.28
N ARG A 110 -13.01 0.96 13.28
CA ARG A 110 -12.29 -0.32 13.32
C ARG A 110 -11.01 -0.29 14.16
N TYR A 111 -10.31 0.84 14.21
CA TYR A 111 -8.97 0.93 14.78
C TYR A 111 -8.81 1.95 15.90
N ALA A 112 -9.75 2.86 16.15
CA ALA A 112 -9.69 3.81 17.28
C ALA A 112 -9.97 3.15 18.64
N ILE A 113 -9.34 2.01 18.88
CA ILE A 113 -9.35 1.32 20.17
C ILE A 113 -8.63 2.25 21.18
N ASN A 114 -9.31 2.57 22.28
CA ASN A 114 -8.83 3.42 23.39
C ASN A 114 -8.72 4.93 23.13
N ALA A 115 -9.57 5.51 22.25
CA ALA A 115 -9.72 6.97 22.11
C ALA A 115 -8.42 7.73 21.76
N ARG A 116 -7.45 7.06 21.13
CA ARG A 116 -6.25 7.75 20.62
C ARG A 116 -6.67 8.75 19.54
N PRO A 117 -6.17 9.99 19.56
CA PRO A 117 -6.49 10.96 18.53
C PRO A 117 -6.04 10.43 17.17
N VAL A 118 -6.93 10.53 16.18
CA VAL A 118 -6.60 10.21 14.78
C VAL A 118 -6.02 11.46 14.12
N THR A 119 -4.82 11.30 13.58
CA THR A 119 -4.11 12.33 12.81
C THR A 119 -4.14 11.93 11.34
N VAL A 120 -4.40 12.89 10.46
CA VAL A 120 -4.30 12.66 9.02
C VAL A 120 -2.88 13.03 8.60
N ALA A 121 -2.14 12.07 8.06
CA ALA A 121 -0.91 12.35 7.33
C ALA A 121 -1.23 12.24 5.85
N LEU A 122 -1.03 13.32 5.11
CA LEU A 122 -1.17 13.30 3.66
C LEU A 122 -0.07 12.39 3.10
N LEU A 123 -0.49 11.28 2.53
CA LEU A 123 0.40 10.46 1.75
C LEU A 123 0.56 11.16 0.40
N GLU A 124 1.76 11.69 0.16
CA GLU A 124 2.07 12.44 -1.06
C GLU A 124 1.73 11.57 -2.29
N SER A 125 0.84 12.07 -3.15
CA SER A 125 0.47 11.37 -4.38
C SER A 125 1.72 11.24 -5.25
N ALA A 126 2.11 10.00 -5.53
CA ALA A 126 3.19 9.71 -6.45
C ALA A 126 2.62 9.67 -7.88
N PRO A 127 2.93 10.66 -8.73
CA PRO A 127 2.26 10.79 -10.03
C PRO A 127 2.54 9.60 -10.97
N GLU A 128 3.73 8.99 -10.86
CA GLU A 128 4.18 7.92 -11.76
C GLU A 128 5.07 6.91 -11.03
N GLY A 129 4.88 5.64 -11.34
CA GLY A 129 5.75 4.53 -10.91
C GLY A 129 5.89 3.49 -12.01
N GLN A 130 6.84 2.58 -11.85
CA GLN A 130 7.06 1.47 -12.79
C GLN A 130 7.12 0.15 -12.02
N PHE A 131 6.47 -0.88 -12.56
CA PHE A 131 6.62 -2.26 -12.10
C PHE A 131 7.51 -3.06 -13.05
N SER A 132 8.37 -3.89 -12.46
CA SER A 132 9.16 -4.91 -13.13
C SER A 132 8.72 -6.29 -12.65
N LEU A 133 8.70 -7.27 -13.56
CA LEU A 133 8.47 -8.66 -13.19
C LEU A 133 9.66 -9.16 -12.38
N LEU A 134 9.46 -9.48 -11.11
CA LEU A 134 10.51 -9.97 -10.24
C LEU A 134 10.67 -11.49 -10.38
N ARG A 135 9.55 -12.20 -10.43
CA ARG A 135 9.53 -13.66 -10.58
C ARG A 135 8.29 -14.11 -11.37
N PRO A 136 8.44 -14.72 -12.55
CA PRO A 136 7.32 -15.36 -13.22
C PRO A 136 6.80 -16.53 -12.37
N ARG A 137 5.48 -16.72 -12.33
CA ARG A 137 4.91 -17.94 -11.74
C ARG A 137 5.19 -19.09 -12.70
N SER A 138 5.98 -20.06 -12.30
CA SER A 138 6.20 -21.27 -13.10
C SER A 138 4.93 -22.11 -13.07
N GLU A 139 4.22 -22.21 -14.19
CA GLU A 139 3.11 -23.15 -14.33
C GLU A 139 3.60 -24.56 -13.98
N HIS A 140 2.91 -25.22 -13.05
CA HIS A 140 2.97 -26.68 -12.89
C HIS A 140 1.65 -27.25 -13.39
#